data_AF-A0A2W4KLU0-F1
#
_entry.id   AF-A0A2W4KLU0-F1
#
_cell.length_a   1.000
_cell.length_b   1.000
_cell.length_c   1.000
_cell.angle_alpha   90.00
_cell.angle_beta   90.00
_cell.angle_gamma   90.00
#
_symmetry.space_group_name_H-M   'P 1'
#
loop_
_entity.id
_entity.type
_entity.pdbx_description
1 polymer ?
#
loop_
_entity_poly.entity_id
_entity_poly.type
_entity_poly.pdbx_seq_one_letter_code
_entity_poly.pdbx_strand_id
1 'polypeptide(L)'
;MAELTHNGITPSASGAPNQAARIMSNRTTAAKPYEAGVGDQQSEKYVPPENQRPNWNVDLSSKTETPVVMDRTEVRGHGSEITEPPVEMKKRDGSFVKLEGGFVTEVRKGENSQSIEYQRDENNKVKLDANGAPLVEKITTKMNGQESVIDLSGSTQDDDLKALASRIQIVQKGDNIGNVMIASDDGKHVSTMHSDFTNTTHAVIDVNGKAVSRLESVIKSDGSVTEYKYTDESKPTKATQIVERYQTAMGGQVVQISDRVGDTEKFVTHTQGTDKTTWRKNVQIQDDGNLIYQEIVTNFMVGPSEYGSADLATARQDFLKIAARHGVCKGNESSIEAWMDKFEARQQRFRDKGWKAASADDIAECYRNLCRVFTDEPKGNAKRVTHGERRLAVETELMELANPTKYINQGPVGTCALNSVEDTLAQRRPQDLTRWLREALTTGCVTSRGNTKNGQKRVVELGANQIKYQPTYHRTYSNQLFQFAAMATLGYKSNGSNFPGTTNDQMEYVRMMATGQKMAIHDTWTGGRYRKESLIKQLKNGSVGYIVPGHAMAIDDYDPKTDRFLVNNWWGGSGDGWYSARRLMLG
;
A
#
# COMPACT_ATOMS: atom_id res chain seq x y z
N MET A 1 10.42 -40.78 -65.09
CA MET A 1 10.57 -42.03 -64.30
C MET A 1 11.97 -41.99 -63.69
N ALA A 2 12.13 -42.33 -62.40
CA ALA A 2 13.40 -42.67 -61.70
C ALA A 2 14.57 -41.63 -61.76
N GLU A 3 15.45 -41.45 -60.77
CA GLU A 3 15.49 -41.75 -59.32
C GLU A 3 16.71 -40.95 -58.73
N LEU A 4 17.03 -41.13 -57.43
CA LEU A 4 18.32 -40.87 -56.76
C LEU A 4 18.66 -39.50 -56.09
N THR A 5 18.33 -39.44 -54.78
CA THR A 5 19.24 -39.25 -53.62
C THR A 5 20.05 -37.95 -53.31
N HIS A 6 19.74 -37.43 -52.10
CA HIS A 6 20.65 -37.16 -50.94
C HIS A 6 21.28 -35.77 -50.64
N ASN A 7 21.33 -35.55 -49.30
CA ASN A 7 22.21 -34.69 -48.48
C ASN A 7 21.99 -33.16 -48.38
N GLY A 8 21.33 -32.78 -47.27
CA GLY A 8 22.05 -32.24 -46.10
C GLY A 8 22.36 -30.73 -46.04
N ILE A 9 21.68 -30.00 -45.14
CA ILE A 9 22.06 -28.63 -44.72
C ILE A 9 21.84 -28.46 -43.20
N THR A 10 22.93 -28.13 -42.48
CA THR A 10 22.91 -27.31 -41.25
C THR A 10 23.41 -25.91 -41.62
N PRO A 11 22.90 -24.84 -40.99
CA PRO A 11 23.64 -24.15 -39.91
C PRO A 11 22.66 -23.49 -38.89
N SER A 12 23.03 -22.66 -37.90
CA SER A 12 24.18 -22.54 -36.98
C SER A 12 23.72 -21.67 -35.79
N ALA A 13 24.43 -21.71 -34.66
CA ALA A 13 24.11 -20.86 -33.50
C ALA A 13 25.01 -19.61 -33.42
N SER A 14 24.44 -18.45 -33.11
CA SER A 14 25.17 -17.27 -32.59
C SER A 14 24.20 -16.19 -32.08
N GLY A 15 24.65 -15.31 -31.16
CA GLY A 15 24.04 -14.00 -30.96
C GLY A 15 23.44 -13.68 -29.58
N ALA A 16 24.25 -13.68 -28.51
CA ALA A 16 23.94 -12.91 -27.30
C ALA A 16 24.66 -11.55 -27.35
N PRO A 17 23.99 -10.42 -27.02
CA PRO A 17 24.67 -9.15 -26.78
C PRO A 17 25.00 -8.97 -25.29
N ASN A 18 26.19 -8.45 -25.03
CA ASN A 18 26.69 -8.05 -23.72
C ASN A 18 27.35 -6.66 -23.88
N GLN A 19 27.66 -5.97 -22.77
CA GLN A 19 28.08 -4.54 -22.67
C GLN A 19 26.89 -3.55 -22.57
N ALA A 20 26.98 -2.44 -21.82
CA ALA A 20 28.17 -1.77 -21.25
C ALA A 20 28.05 -1.42 -19.75
N ALA A 21 29.17 -1.01 -19.15
CA ALA A 21 29.32 -0.63 -17.74
C ALA A 21 30.17 0.65 -17.57
N ARG A 22 30.31 1.14 -16.31
CA ARG A 22 30.88 2.45 -15.88
C ARG A 22 29.87 3.60 -16.08
N ILE A 23 29.86 4.70 -15.33
CA ILE A 23 30.80 5.37 -14.40
C ILE A 23 30.01 5.62 -13.08
N MET A 24 30.53 5.71 -11.84
CA MET A 24 31.85 6.10 -11.29
C MET A 24 32.24 5.24 -10.04
N SER A 25 33.32 5.64 -9.35
CA SER A 25 33.63 5.31 -7.96
C SER A 25 34.11 6.58 -7.23
N ASN A 26 33.83 6.75 -5.94
CA ASN A 26 34.70 7.58 -5.11
C ASN A 26 34.77 7.09 -3.66
N ARG A 27 35.94 7.29 -3.04
CA ARG A 27 36.33 6.77 -1.73
C ARG A 27 35.90 7.72 -0.60
N THR A 28 35.56 7.15 0.55
CA THR A 28 36.02 7.70 1.85
C THR A 28 36.23 6.57 2.87
N THR A 29 37.03 6.87 3.88
CA THR A 29 37.77 5.89 4.71
C THR A 29 37.17 5.64 6.09
N ALA A 30 37.26 4.38 6.52
CA ALA A 30 37.60 3.92 7.87
C ALA A 30 36.92 4.54 9.11
N ALA A 31 36.20 3.70 9.85
CA ALA A 31 36.19 3.71 11.32
C ALA A 31 36.30 2.26 11.83
N LYS A 32 37.07 2.04 12.91
CA LYS A 32 37.24 0.74 13.59
C LYS A 32 36.18 0.57 14.70
N PRO A 33 35.93 -0.67 15.18
CA PRO A 33 34.82 -0.95 16.08
C PRO A 33 35.09 -0.52 17.53
N TYR A 34 34.02 -0.23 18.26
CA TYR A 34 34.01 -0.23 19.72
C TYR A 34 33.53 -1.61 20.21
N GLU A 35 34.28 -2.18 21.15
CA GLU A 35 33.90 -3.42 21.86
C GLU A 35 33.26 -3.13 23.22
N ALA A 36 32.65 -4.19 23.76
CA ALA A 36 32.28 -4.42 25.16
C ALA A 36 31.09 -3.63 25.74
N GLY A 37 30.15 -4.40 26.32
CA GLY A 37 28.93 -3.89 26.96
C GLY A 37 27.97 -5.02 27.33
N VAL A 38 28.46 -6.08 27.98
CA VAL A 38 27.60 -7.15 28.52
C VAL A 38 26.80 -6.59 29.69
N GLY A 39 25.48 -6.77 29.66
CA GLY A 39 24.58 -6.36 30.73
C GLY A 39 23.33 -7.22 30.74
N ASP A 40 23.35 -8.28 31.55
CA ASP A 40 22.13 -9.01 31.91
C ASP A 40 21.18 -8.08 32.67
N GLN A 41 19.90 -8.07 32.32
CA GLN A 41 18.86 -7.72 33.30
C GLN A 41 17.54 -8.44 33.01
N GLN A 42 16.79 -8.65 34.10
CA GLN A 42 15.83 -9.74 34.22
C GLN A 42 14.45 -9.39 33.66
N SER A 43 13.72 -10.44 33.25
CA SER A 43 12.33 -10.34 32.85
C SER A 43 11.41 -10.13 34.05
N GLU A 44 10.86 -8.92 34.22
CA GLU A 44 9.71 -8.71 35.10
C GLU A 44 8.38 -8.97 34.37
N LYS A 45 7.47 -9.65 35.07
CA LYS A 45 6.15 -10.03 34.54
C LYS A 45 5.20 -8.84 34.61
N TYR A 46 4.77 -8.33 33.46
CA TYR A 46 3.64 -7.40 33.43
C TYR A 46 2.31 -8.15 33.60
N VAL A 47 1.60 -7.87 34.69
CA VAL A 47 0.22 -8.31 34.93
C VAL A 47 -0.69 -7.09 34.71
N PRO A 48 -1.62 -7.12 33.73
CA PRO A 48 -2.55 -6.00 33.53
C PRO A 48 -3.60 -5.98 34.65
N PRO A 49 -3.86 -4.83 35.30
CA PRO A 49 -4.91 -4.71 36.32
C PRO A 49 -6.32 -4.69 35.70
N GLU A 50 -7.28 -5.21 36.47
CA GLU A 50 -8.68 -5.35 36.04
C GLU A 50 -9.46 -4.03 36.05
N ASN A 51 -10.40 -3.94 35.11
CA ASN A 51 -11.66 -3.19 35.16
C ASN A 51 -11.85 -2.13 36.26
N GLN A 52 -11.55 -0.86 35.94
CA GLN A 52 -12.26 0.27 36.54
C GLN A 52 -12.77 1.21 35.44
N ARG A 53 -14.11 1.26 35.29
CA ARG A 53 -14.81 2.26 34.46
C ARG A 53 -15.22 3.43 35.35
N PRO A 54 -14.81 4.69 35.07
CA PRO A 54 -15.39 5.85 35.71
C PRO A 54 -16.84 6.03 35.24
N ASN A 55 -17.76 6.07 36.20
CA ASN A 55 -19.18 6.29 35.96
C ASN A 55 -19.41 7.81 35.80
N TRP A 56 -19.71 8.28 34.59
CA TRP A 56 -20.11 9.68 34.35
C TRP A 56 -21.61 9.75 34.09
N ASN A 57 -22.38 9.76 35.18
CA ASN A 57 -23.71 10.36 35.15
C ASN A 57 -23.54 11.88 35.17
N VAL A 58 -23.88 12.56 34.07
CA VAL A 58 -24.05 14.01 34.04
C VAL A 58 -25.49 14.31 33.65
N ASP A 59 -26.09 15.20 34.44
CA ASP A 59 -27.50 15.58 34.42
C ASP A 59 -27.90 16.26 33.10
N LEU A 60 -28.95 15.74 32.44
CA LEU A 60 -29.52 16.31 31.21
C LEU A 60 -30.70 17.24 31.55
N SER A 61 -30.42 18.40 32.15
CA SER A 61 -31.45 19.37 32.52
C SER A 61 -31.08 20.85 32.37
N SER A 62 -30.71 21.28 31.15
CA SER A 62 -30.81 22.72 30.80
C SER A 62 -31.09 22.98 29.31
N LYS A 63 -32.31 23.49 29.07
CA LYS A 63 -32.77 24.39 28.00
C LYS A 63 -32.07 24.29 26.63
N THR A 64 -32.76 23.62 25.71
CA THR A 64 -32.62 23.81 24.27
C THR A 64 -32.90 25.27 23.86
N GLU A 65 -31.87 26.02 23.48
CA GLU A 65 -32.04 27.18 22.61
C GLU A 65 -31.95 26.71 21.15
N THR A 66 -33.05 26.89 20.42
CA THR A 66 -33.16 26.49 19.02
C THR A 66 -32.33 27.45 18.16
N PRO A 67 -31.38 26.98 17.33
CA PRO A 67 -30.72 27.86 16.38
C PRO A 67 -31.75 28.36 15.36
N VAL A 68 -31.90 29.68 15.26
CA VAL A 68 -32.77 30.30 14.25
C VAL A 68 -32.19 30.01 12.87
N VAL A 69 -32.84 29.10 12.15
CA VAL A 69 -32.62 28.92 10.71
C VAL A 69 -33.24 30.14 10.02
N MET A 70 -32.43 31.15 9.71
CA MET A 70 -32.88 32.20 8.80
C MET A 70 -32.81 31.71 7.36
N ASP A 71 -33.93 31.91 6.66
CA ASP A 71 -34.14 31.50 5.29
C ASP A 71 -33.30 32.34 4.31
N ARG A 72 -33.21 31.89 3.06
CA ARG A 72 -32.42 32.55 2.01
C ARG A 72 -32.91 33.97 1.71
N THR A 73 -32.22 34.99 2.20
CA THR A 73 -32.37 36.35 1.69
C THR A 73 -31.65 36.49 0.34
N GLU A 74 -32.40 36.52 -0.76
CA GLU A 74 -31.88 37.01 -2.04
C GLU A 74 -31.52 38.50 -1.89
N VAL A 75 -30.23 38.84 -1.93
CA VAL A 75 -29.79 40.23 -2.08
C VAL A 75 -30.07 40.67 -3.50
N ARG A 76 -31.27 41.21 -3.74
CA ARG A 76 -31.62 41.87 -5.00
C ARG A 76 -30.82 43.16 -5.13
N GLY A 77 -30.09 43.29 -6.24
CA GLY A 77 -29.31 44.49 -6.52
C GLY A 77 -30.18 45.70 -6.80
N HIS A 78 -30.15 46.68 -5.89
CA HIS A 78 -30.38 48.09 -6.22
C HIS A 78 -29.39 48.95 -5.42
N GLY A 79 -28.94 50.04 -6.04
CA GLY A 79 -28.00 50.95 -5.41
C GLY A 79 -28.69 51.80 -4.33
N SER A 80 -28.34 51.53 -3.08
CA SER A 80 -28.62 52.38 -1.92
C SER A 80 -27.39 52.38 -1.01
N GLU A 81 -27.22 53.45 -0.23
CA GLU A 81 -26.03 53.65 0.60
C GLU A 81 -25.91 52.57 1.69
N ILE A 82 -24.83 51.80 1.66
CA ILE A 82 -24.57 50.74 2.64
C ILE A 82 -23.75 51.32 3.80
N THR A 83 -24.44 51.87 4.80
CA THR A 83 -23.90 52.14 6.14
C THR A 83 -24.40 51.10 7.14
N GLU A 84 -24.35 49.82 6.75
CA GLU A 84 -24.67 48.72 7.67
C GLU A 84 -23.53 48.51 8.68
N PRO A 85 -23.84 48.19 9.96
CA PRO A 85 -22.82 47.91 10.96
C PRO A 85 -22.01 46.67 10.60
N PRO A 86 -20.76 46.53 11.07
CA PRO A 86 -19.94 45.36 10.80
C PRO A 86 -20.63 44.06 11.24
N VAL A 87 -20.70 43.08 10.34
CA VAL A 87 -21.30 41.76 10.61
C VAL A 87 -20.19 40.76 10.83
N GLU A 88 -20.20 40.06 11.96
CA GLU A 88 -19.27 38.96 12.23
C GLU A 88 -19.98 37.61 12.07
N MET A 89 -19.42 36.70 11.26
CA MET A 89 -19.90 35.32 11.14
C MET A 89 -18.87 34.34 11.66
N LYS A 90 -19.33 33.28 12.33
CA LYS A 90 -18.49 32.15 12.75
C LYS A 90 -18.60 31.00 11.75
N LYS A 91 -17.46 30.55 11.22
CA LYS A 91 -17.37 29.43 10.28
C LYS A 91 -17.27 28.08 11.00
N ARG A 92 -17.51 26.98 10.26
CA ARG A 92 -17.46 25.59 10.78
C ARG A 92 -16.05 25.16 11.22
N ASP A 93 -15.01 25.75 10.63
CA ASP A 93 -13.59 25.55 10.96
C ASP A 93 -13.15 26.25 12.27
N GLY A 94 -14.07 26.96 12.94
CA GLY A 94 -13.84 27.72 14.16
C GLY A 94 -13.30 29.14 13.94
N SER A 95 -13.04 29.55 12.70
CA SER A 95 -12.66 30.93 12.39
C SER A 95 -13.88 31.86 12.45
N PHE A 96 -13.60 33.15 12.61
CA PHE A 96 -14.58 34.22 12.46
C PHE A 96 -14.20 35.11 11.29
N VAL A 97 -15.20 35.59 10.56
CA VAL A 97 -15.05 36.49 9.41
C VAL A 97 -15.88 37.74 9.65
N LYS A 98 -15.25 38.91 9.57
CA LYS A 98 -15.87 40.22 9.69
C LYS A 98 -16.17 40.78 8.30
N LEU A 99 -17.39 41.27 8.11
CA LEU A 99 -17.87 41.92 6.91
C LEU A 99 -18.17 43.40 7.21
N GLU A 100 -17.68 44.32 6.37
CA GLU A 100 -18.05 45.74 6.40
C GLU A 100 -18.54 46.16 5.02
N GLY A 101 -19.73 46.75 4.95
CA GLY A 101 -20.35 47.09 3.66
C GLY A 101 -20.58 45.90 2.72
N GLY A 102 -20.62 44.67 3.26
CA GLY A 102 -20.72 43.42 2.50
C GLY A 102 -19.39 42.78 2.08
N PHE A 103 -18.23 43.37 2.40
CA PHE A 103 -16.91 42.86 2.03
C PHE A 103 -16.14 42.33 3.25
N VAL A 104 -15.38 41.24 3.07
CA VAL A 104 -14.50 40.68 4.12
C VAL A 104 -13.38 41.65 4.47
N THR A 105 -13.37 42.18 5.68
CA THR A 105 -12.30 43.07 6.18
C THR A 105 -11.41 42.42 7.23
N GLU A 106 -11.86 41.33 7.87
CA GLU A 106 -11.06 40.58 8.85
C GLU A 106 -11.41 39.09 8.85
N VAL A 107 -10.42 38.24 9.04
CA VAL A 107 -10.56 36.82 9.39
C VAL A 107 -9.72 36.56 10.64
N ARG A 108 -10.25 35.84 11.64
CA ARG A 108 -9.54 35.56 12.90
C ARG A 108 -9.80 34.15 13.44
N LYS A 109 -8.76 33.50 13.97
CA LYS A 109 -8.82 32.18 14.60
C LYS A 109 -7.75 32.04 15.68
N GLY A 110 -8.16 32.13 16.94
CA GLY A 110 -7.21 32.17 18.07
C GLY A 110 -6.39 33.46 18.03
N GLU A 111 -5.06 33.34 18.07
CA GLU A 111 -4.12 34.47 17.95
C GLU A 111 -3.80 34.85 16.49
N ASN A 112 -4.22 34.03 15.53
CA ASN A 112 -4.00 34.30 14.10
C ASN A 112 -5.11 35.21 13.57
N SER A 113 -4.74 36.21 12.79
CA SER A 113 -5.65 37.16 12.13
C SER A 113 -5.17 37.54 10.73
N GLN A 114 -6.11 37.97 9.89
CA GLN A 114 -5.84 38.53 8.58
C GLN A 114 -6.79 39.70 8.36
N SER A 115 -6.26 40.92 8.22
CA SER A 115 -7.05 42.11 7.90
C SER A 115 -6.85 42.50 6.44
N ILE A 116 -7.93 42.96 5.82
CA ILE A 116 -8.01 43.29 4.41
C ILE A 116 -8.58 44.70 4.28
N GLU A 117 -7.74 45.61 3.80
CA GLU A 117 -8.08 47.00 3.50
C GLU A 117 -8.31 47.10 1.98
N TYR A 118 -9.37 47.80 1.57
CA TYR A 118 -9.75 47.96 0.16
C TYR A 118 -9.66 49.42 -0.25
N GLN A 119 -9.26 49.66 -1.49
CA GLN A 119 -9.17 51.00 -2.06
C GLN A 119 -10.55 51.65 -2.07
N ARG A 120 -10.64 52.91 -1.65
CA ARG A 120 -11.91 53.66 -1.58
C ARG A 120 -11.98 54.80 -2.58
N ASP A 121 -13.20 55.16 -2.97
CA ASP A 121 -13.52 56.36 -3.75
C ASP A 121 -13.67 57.61 -2.87
N GLU A 122 -13.93 58.75 -3.49
CA GLU A 122 -14.14 60.05 -2.80
C GLU A 122 -15.36 60.04 -1.86
N ASN A 123 -16.26 59.07 -2.01
CA ASN A 123 -17.44 58.85 -1.17
C ASN A 123 -17.20 57.77 -0.10
N ASN A 124 -15.95 57.37 0.13
CA ASN A 124 -15.54 56.31 1.07
C ASN A 124 -16.10 54.91 0.74
N LYS A 125 -16.54 54.66 -0.51
CA LYS A 125 -17.04 53.35 -0.98
C LYS A 125 -15.91 52.52 -1.56
N VAL A 126 -15.96 51.20 -1.37
CA VAL A 126 -14.98 50.26 -1.93
C VAL A 126 -15.01 50.31 -3.46
N LYS A 127 -13.85 50.55 -4.08
CA LYS A 127 -13.68 50.51 -5.53
C LYS A 127 -13.75 49.07 -6.02
N LEU A 128 -14.43 48.87 -7.14
CA LEU A 128 -14.53 47.58 -7.82
C LEU A 128 -13.78 47.61 -9.16
N ASP A 129 -13.27 46.46 -9.58
CA ASP A 129 -12.73 46.25 -10.93
C ASP A 129 -13.84 46.12 -11.99
N ALA A 130 -13.46 45.91 -13.25
CA ALA A 130 -14.40 45.72 -14.35
C ALA A 130 -15.29 44.47 -14.23
N ASN A 131 -14.95 43.52 -13.34
CA ASN A 131 -15.69 42.29 -13.07
C ASN A 131 -16.56 42.40 -11.80
N GLY A 132 -16.52 43.53 -11.08
CA GLY A 132 -17.21 43.73 -9.81
C GLY A 132 -16.48 43.16 -8.59
N ALA A 133 -15.20 42.77 -8.72
CA ALA A 133 -14.36 42.34 -7.60
C ALA A 133 -13.75 43.56 -6.88
N PRO A 134 -13.65 43.56 -5.54
CA PRO A 134 -13.14 44.71 -4.79
C PRO A 134 -11.62 44.87 -4.95
N LEU A 135 -11.17 46.09 -5.21
CA LEU A 135 -9.75 46.43 -5.34
C LEU A 135 -9.09 46.47 -3.95
N VAL A 136 -8.15 45.56 -3.73
CA VAL A 136 -7.39 45.48 -2.47
C VAL A 136 -6.37 46.62 -2.40
N GLU A 137 -6.27 47.24 -1.24
CA GLU A 137 -5.26 48.25 -0.90
C GLU A 137 -4.15 47.65 -0.05
N LYS A 138 -4.50 46.79 0.93
CA LYS A 138 -3.51 46.17 1.81
C LYS A 138 -4.04 44.88 2.44
N ILE A 139 -3.16 43.91 2.63
CA ILE A 139 -3.45 42.70 3.41
C ILE A 139 -2.38 42.58 4.50
N THR A 140 -2.81 42.54 5.76
CA THR A 140 -1.93 42.25 6.91
C THR A 140 -2.31 40.87 7.43
N THR A 141 -1.37 39.92 7.44
CA THR A 141 -1.57 38.58 7.98
C THR A 141 -0.69 38.38 9.20
N LYS A 142 -1.29 38.06 10.33
CA LYS A 142 -0.62 37.69 11.57
C LYS A 142 -0.82 36.21 11.83
N MET A 143 0.27 35.44 11.83
CA MET A 143 0.25 34.00 12.02
C MET A 143 1.42 33.58 12.91
N ASN A 144 1.14 32.83 13.99
CA ASN A 144 2.14 32.30 14.93
C ASN A 144 3.10 33.38 15.49
N GLY A 145 2.56 34.58 15.77
CA GLY A 145 3.32 35.72 16.26
C GLY A 145 4.17 36.45 15.21
N GLN A 146 4.23 35.98 13.96
CA GLN A 146 4.81 36.69 12.83
C GLN A 146 3.74 37.53 12.12
N GLU A 147 4.14 38.69 11.60
CA GLU A 147 3.28 39.58 10.80
C GLU A 147 3.88 39.74 9.40
N SER A 148 3.05 39.60 8.37
CA SER A 148 3.39 39.87 6.99
C SER A 148 2.39 40.85 6.38
N VAL A 149 2.89 41.75 5.53
CA VAL A 149 2.11 42.81 4.90
C VAL A 149 2.31 42.76 3.39
N ILE A 150 1.20 42.75 2.67
CA ILE A 150 1.14 43.03 1.23
C ILE A 150 0.53 44.42 1.09
N ASP A 151 1.32 45.41 0.71
CA ASP A 151 0.88 46.80 0.52
C ASP A 151 0.74 47.08 -0.98
N LEU A 152 -0.46 47.51 -1.40
CA LEU A 152 -0.84 47.81 -2.77
C LEU A 152 -1.34 49.25 -2.92
N SER A 153 -1.13 50.11 -1.92
CA SER A 153 -1.54 51.53 -1.96
C SER A 153 -0.98 52.28 -3.18
N GLY A 154 0.22 51.90 -3.64
CA GLY A 154 0.86 52.43 -4.86
C GLY A 154 0.38 51.84 -6.20
N SER A 155 -0.50 50.82 -6.20
CA SER A 155 -0.89 50.06 -7.43
C SER A 155 -1.62 50.85 -8.52
N THR A 156 -1.95 52.13 -8.28
CA THR A 156 -2.48 53.04 -9.30
C THR A 156 -1.38 53.77 -10.10
N GLN A 157 -0.14 53.75 -9.62
CA GLN A 157 1.01 54.48 -10.18
C GLN A 157 2.18 53.57 -10.54
N ASP A 158 2.24 52.37 -9.96
CA ASP A 158 3.28 51.35 -10.15
C ASP A 158 2.69 50.14 -10.89
N ASP A 159 3.22 49.82 -12.08
CA ASP A 159 2.71 48.73 -12.93
C ASP A 159 3.00 47.33 -12.37
N ASP A 160 4.05 47.14 -11.56
CA ASP A 160 4.37 45.86 -10.91
C ASP A 160 3.39 45.60 -9.75
N LEU A 161 3.10 46.61 -8.92
CA LEU A 161 2.06 46.54 -7.88
C LEU A 161 0.67 46.35 -8.48
N LYS A 162 0.39 46.95 -9.64
CA LYS A 162 -0.87 46.74 -10.39
C LYS A 162 -0.98 45.32 -10.92
N ALA A 163 0.11 44.76 -11.46
CA ALA A 163 0.18 43.36 -11.87
C ALA A 163 0.01 42.41 -10.67
N LEU A 164 0.58 42.72 -9.50
CA LEU A 164 0.33 41.96 -8.27
C LEU A 164 -1.14 42.06 -7.81
N ALA A 165 -1.71 43.27 -7.74
CA ALA A 165 -3.09 43.50 -7.33
C ALA A 165 -4.10 42.71 -8.19
N SER A 166 -3.88 42.64 -9.51
CA SER A 166 -4.75 41.87 -10.42
C SER A 166 -4.70 40.34 -10.25
N ARG A 167 -3.71 39.82 -9.50
CA ARG A 167 -3.53 38.38 -9.20
C ARG A 167 -4.05 37.99 -7.82
N ILE A 168 -4.52 38.94 -7.03
CA ILE A 168 -5.05 38.72 -5.68
C ILE A 168 -6.57 38.66 -5.73
N GLN A 169 -7.14 37.59 -5.19
CA GLN A 169 -8.59 37.40 -5.09
C GLN A 169 -8.98 37.08 -3.64
N ILE A 170 -9.92 37.86 -3.11
CA ILE A 170 -10.54 37.62 -1.81
C ILE A 170 -11.89 36.96 -2.02
N VAL A 171 -12.14 35.81 -1.40
CA VAL A 171 -13.41 35.10 -1.53
C VAL A 171 -14.46 35.75 -0.64
N GLN A 172 -15.42 36.44 -1.27
CA GLN A 172 -16.47 37.22 -0.57
C GLN A 172 -17.73 36.42 -0.19
N LYS A 173 -17.85 35.14 -0.57
CA LYS A 173 -19.08 34.35 -0.37
C LYS A 173 -18.86 32.84 -0.38
N GLY A 174 -19.82 32.10 0.19
CA GLY A 174 -19.81 30.63 0.25
C GLY A 174 -18.93 30.08 1.37
N ASP A 175 -18.74 28.76 1.41
CA ASP A 175 -18.00 28.09 2.49
C ASP A 175 -16.53 28.55 2.59
N ASN A 176 -15.95 29.01 1.47
CA ASN A 176 -14.57 29.53 1.40
C ASN A 176 -14.47 31.04 1.67
N ILE A 177 -15.53 31.68 2.19
CA ILE A 177 -15.50 33.12 2.51
C ILE A 177 -14.33 33.46 3.44
N GLY A 178 -13.60 34.52 3.11
CA GLY A 178 -12.38 34.95 3.79
C GLY A 178 -11.08 34.31 3.30
N ASN A 179 -11.12 33.36 2.36
CA ASN A 179 -9.89 32.86 1.74
C ASN A 179 -9.24 33.95 0.85
N VAL A 180 -7.92 34.01 0.87
CA VAL A 180 -7.10 34.92 0.05
C VAL A 180 -6.25 34.10 -0.91
N MET A 181 -6.50 34.28 -2.21
CA MET A 181 -5.81 33.58 -3.30
C MET A 181 -4.85 34.53 -4.00
N ILE A 182 -3.65 34.07 -4.31
CA ILE A 182 -2.60 34.83 -5.01
C ILE A 182 -2.04 33.97 -6.14
N ALA A 183 -2.20 34.40 -7.38
CA ALA A 183 -1.64 33.74 -8.55
C ALA A 183 -0.18 34.16 -8.84
N SER A 184 0.62 33.26 -9.39
CA SER A 184 1.94 33.59 -9.97
C SER A 184 1.81 34.43 -11.24
N ASP A 185 2.88 35.13 -11.62
CA ASP A 185 2.93 35.99 -12.82
C ASP A 185 2.66 35.22 -14.12
N ASP A 186 3.03 33.94 -14.16
CA ASP A 186 2.78 33.05 -15.30
C ASP A 186 1.44 32.29 -15.21
N GLY A 187 0.64 32.55 -14.18
CA GLY A 187 -0.65 31.90 -13.90
C GLY A 187 -0.56 30.40 -13.59
N LYS A 188 0.65 29.82 -13.49
CA LYS A 188 0.84 28.37 -13.28
C LYS A 188 0.77 27.95 -11.83
N HIS A 189 0.82 28.87 -10.87
CA HIS A 189 0.68 28.54 -9.45
C HIS A 189 -0.33 29.46 -8.76
N VAL A 190 -1.03 28.92 -7.77
CA VAL A 190 -1.96 29.68 -6.91
C VAL A 190 -1.69 29.30 -5.46
N SER A 191 -1.24 30.27 -4.66
CA SER A 191 -1.20 30.14 -3.19
C SER A 191 -2.56 30.57 -2.64
N THR A 192 -3.14 29.80 -1.73
CA THR A 192 -4.40 30.14 -1.06
C THR A 192 -4.20 30.08 0.45
N MET A 193 -4.28 31.25 1.10
CA MET A 193 -4.46 31.33 2.55
C MET A 193 -5.93 31.08 2.85
N HIS A 194 -6.23 30.00 3.58
CA HIS A 194 -7.58 29.65 4.00
C HIS A 194 -7.94 30.34 5.33
N SER A 195 -9.23 30.48 5.61
CA SER A 195 -9.72 31.08 6.86
C SER A 195 -9.31 30.36 8.15
N ASP A 196 -8.88 29.11 8.04
CA ASP A 196 -8.36 28.32 9.15
C ASP A 196 -6.85 28.52 9.39
N PHE A 197 -6.22 29.41 8.60
CA PHE A 197 -4.78 29.69 8.53
C PHE A 197 -3.93 28.51 8.05
N THR A 198 -4.51 27.60 7.26
CA THR A 198 -3.76 26.72 6.37
C THR A 198 -3.43 27.49 5.08
N ASN A 199 -2.19 27.40 4.58
CA ASN A 199 -1.82 27.84 3.24
C ASN A 199 -1.69 26.62 2.32
N THR A 200 -2.32 26.65 1.14
CA THR A 200 -2.14 25.62 0.10
C THR A 200 -1.55 26.23 -1.17
N THR A 201 -0.60 25.53 -1.79
CA THR A 201 -0.06 25.92 -3.10
C THR A 201 -0.50 24.89 -4.14
N HIS A 202 -1.22 25.36 -5.16
CA HIS A 202 -1.62 24.57 -6.32
C HIS A 202 -0.78 24.93 -7.54
N ALA A 203 -0.51 23.94 -8.40
CA ALA A 203 -0.04 24.17 -9.76
C ALA A 203 -1.16 23.93 -10.77
N VAL A 204 -1.26 24.80 -11.77
CA VAL A 204 -2.15 24.71 -12.92
C VAL A 204 -1.35 24.13 -14.08
N ILE A 205 -1.66 22.90 -14.46
CA ILE A 205 -1.00 22.16 -15.55
C ILE A 205 -1.95 21.94 -16.72
N ASP A 206 -1.43 21.89 -17.95
CA ASP A 206 -2.23 21.40 -19.08
C ASP A 206 -2.25 19.87 -19.10
N VAL A 207 -3.45 19.29 -19.19
CA VAL A 207 -3.66 17.86 -19.40
C VAL A 207 -4.66 17.68 -20.54
N ASN A 208 -4.14 17.36 -21.73
CA ASN A 208 -4.92 17.17 -22.97
C ASN A 208 -5.74 18.42 -23.38
N GLY A 209 -5.12 19.61 -23.33
CA GLY A 209 -5.76 20.88 -23.70
C GLY A 209 -6.75 21.41 -22.65
N LYS A 210 -6.61 20.96 -21.40
CA LYS A 210 -7.41 21.42 -20.26
C LYS A 210 -6.50 21.80 -19.11
N ALA A 211 -6.68 23.01 -18.59
CA ALA A 211 -6.08 23.43 -17.33
C ALA A 211 -6.64 22.58 -16.18
N VAL A 212 -5.75 21.90 -15.47
CA VAL A 212 -6.06 21.08 -14.29
C VAL A 212 -5.23 21.60 -13.12
N SER A 213 -5.90 21.91 -12.01
CA SER A 213 -5.25 22.24 -10.75
C SER A 213 -4.79 20.95 -10.06
N ARG A 214 -3.58 20.93 -9.51
CA ARG A 214 -3.07 19.90 -8.60
C ARG A 214 -2.42 20.56 -7.39
N LEU A 215 -2.60 19.99 -6.21
CA LEU A 215 -2.00 20.49 -4.97
C LEU A 215 -0.52 20.09 -4.89
N GLU A 216 0.40 21.04 -4.67
CA GLU A 216 1.83 20.79 -4.55
C GLU A 216 2.35 20.91 -3.12
N SER A 217 1.77 21.80 -2.30
CA SER A 217 2.13 21.91 -0.88
C SER A 217 1.01 22.43 0.01
N VAL A 218 1.12 22.11 1.30
CA VAL A 218 0.23 22.53 2.38
C VAL A 218 1.09 22.93 3.56
N ILE A 219 0.82 24.08 4.15
CA ILE A 219 1.44 24.54 5.40
C ILE A 219 0.28 24.86 6.35
N LYS A 220 0.13 24.08 7.42
CA LYS A 220 -0.93 24.28 8.40
C LYS A 220 -0.52 25.34 9.43
N SER A 221 -1.51 25.87 10.16
CA SER A 221 -1.28 26.88 11.20
C SER A 221 -0.38 26.39 12.35
N ASP A 222 -0.23 25.09 12.58
CA ASP A 222 0.73 24.52 13.53
C ASP A 222 2.18 24.41 12.99
N GLY A 223 2.43 24.90 11.77
CA GLY A 223 3.73 24.80 11.09
C GLY A 223 4.00 23.42 10.48
N SER A 224 3.06 22.47 10.53
CA SER A 224 3.21 21.21 9.80
C SER A 224 3.11 21.43 8.29
N VAL A 225 3.96 20.74 7.54
CA VAL A 225 4.11 20.87 6.09
C VAL A 225 3.82 19.54 5.42
N THR A 226 3.05 19.54 4.34
CA THR A 226 2.90 18.40 3.43
C THR A 226 3.30 18.82 2.02
N GLU A 227 4.24 18.11 1.40
CA GLU A 227 4.69 18.32 0.03
C GLU A 227 4.23 17.16 -0.86
N TYR A 228 3.71 17.46 -2.05
CA TYR A 228 3.23 16.49 -3.05
C TYR A 228 4.10 16.58 -4.31
N LYS A 229 4.83 15.52 -4.62
CA LYS A 229 5.73 15.47 -5.78
C LYS A 229 5.12 14.66 -6.91
N TYR A 230 5.25 15.16 -8.13
CA TYR A 230 4.65 14.60 -9.33
C TYR A 230 5.77 14.28 -10.36
N THR A 231 6.54 13.23 -10.09
CA THR A 231 7.73 12.88 -10.89
C THR A 231 7.45 11.98 -12.09
N ASP A 232 6.22 11.47 -12.25
CA ASP A 232 5.78 10.71 -13.42
C ASP A 232 5.10 11.67 -14.41
N GLU A 233 5.85 12.12 -15.41
CA GLU A 233 5.36 13.01 -16.48
C GLU A 233 4.22 12.38 -17.30
N SER A 234 4.11 11.06 -17.34
CA SER A 234 3.00 10.37 -18.01
C SER A 234 1.69 10.41 -17.21
N LYS A 235 1.76 10.75 -15.92
CA LYS A 235 0.61 10.85 -15.00
C LYS A 235 0.72 12.11 -14.13
N PRO A 236 0.72 13.31 -14.73
CA PRO A 236 1.08 14.56 -14.04
C PRO A 236 0.07 14.98 -12.95
N THR A 237 -1.08 14.32 -12.85
CA THR A 237 -2.09 14.49 -11.80
C THR A 237 -1.96 13.50 -10.64
N LYS A 238 -1.04 12.52 -10.69
CA LYS A 238 -0.81 11.55 -9.62
C LYS A 238 0.49 11.83 -8.87
N ALA A 239 0.38 12.21 -7.59
CA ALA A 239 1.54 12.39 -6.74
C ALA A 239 2.30 11.05 -6.60
N THR A 240 3.59 11.04 -6.94
CA THR A 240 4.50 9.89 -6.84
C THR A 240 5.18 9.79 -5.48
N GLN A 241 5.35 10.91 -4.77
CA GLN A 241 5.82 10.95 -3.40
C GLN A 241 5.04 12.01 -2.62
N ILE A 242 4.79 11.75 -1.33
CA ILE A 242 4.18 12.67 -0.38
C ILE A 242 5.12 12.78 0.83
N VAL A 243 5.51 13.99 1.21
CA VAL A 243 6.42 14.22 2.34
C VAL A 243 5.69 15.04 3.41
N GLU A 244 5.46 14.43 4.57
CA GLU A 244 4.86 15.10 5.73
C GLU A 244 5.95 15.45 6.74
N ARG A 245 5.95 16.68 7.23
CA ARG A 245 6.86 17.19 8.27
C ARG A 245 6.00 17.81 9.37
N TYR A 246 6.10 17.31 10.59
CA TYR A 246 5.31 17.82 11.72
C TYR A 246 6.04 17.65 13.04
N GLN A 247 5.63 18.42 14.05
CA GLN A 247 6.12 18.29 15.41
C GLN A 247 5.15 17.44 16.23
N THR A 248 5.69 16.48 16.98
CA THR A 248 4.90 15.65 17.90
C THR A 248 4.55 16.43 19.18
N ALA A 249 3.55 15.96 19.92
CA ALA A 249 3.17 16.53 21.21
C ALA A 249 4.31 16.53 22.27
N MET A 250 5.39 15.76 22.06
CA MET A 250 6.60 15.77 22.89
C MET A 250 7.71 16.68 22.33
N GLY A 251 7.41 17.55 21.36
CA GLY A 251 8.36 18.49 20.74
C GLY A 251 9.31 17.89 19.70
N GLY A 252 9.34 16.57 19.53
CA GLY A 252 10.19 15.91 18.51
C GLY A 252 9.66 16.12 17.10
N GLN A 253 10.53 16.55 16.17
CA GLN A 253 10.21 16.62 14.74
C GLN A 253 10.13 15.22 14.11
N VAL A 254 9.15 15.02 13.24
CA VAL A 254 8.96 13.80 12.46
C VAL A 254 8.88 14.16 10.98
N VAL A 255 9.59 13.38 10.15
CA VAL A 255 9.49 13.41 8.69
C VAL A 255 9.01 12.04 8.22
N GLN A 256 7.86 12.00 7.57
CA GLN A 256 7.34 10.80 6.91
C GLN A 256 7.39 10.99 5.40
N ILE A 257 8.02 10.04 4.72
CA ILE A 257 8.13 10.00 3.26
C ILE A 257 7.27 8.83 2.78
N SER A 258 6.22 9.15 2.05
CA SER A 258 5.31 8.17 1.45
C SER A 258 5.60 8.08 -0.05
N ASP A 259 6.15 6.96 -0.52
CA ASP A 259 6.53 6.71 -1.91
C ASP A 259 5.49 5.83 -2.62
N ARG A 260 5.01 6.24 -3.80
CA ARG A 260 3.97 5.50 -4.53
C ARG A 260 4.49 4.16 -5.05
N VAL A 261 3.69 3.13 -4.84
CA VAL A 261 3.97 1.76 -5.26
C VAL A 261 3.58 1.58 -6.72
N GLY A 262 4.47 2.02 -7.63
CA GLY A 262 4.23 2.01 -9.08
C GLY A 262 2.92 2.71 -9.47
N ASP A 263 2.12 2.07 -10.32
CA ASP A 263 0.86 2.63 -10.83
C ASP A 263 -0.34 2.53 -9.84
N THR A 264 -0.13 2.07 -8.61
CA THR A 264 -1.22 1.77 -7.66
C THR A 264 -1.63 2.99 -6.82
N GLU A 265 -2.80 2.94 -6.20
CA GLU A 265 -3.25 3.92 -5.17
C GLU A 265 -2.69 3.59 -3.77
N LYS A 266 -1.42 3.15 -3.72
CA LYS A 266 -0.72 2.80 -2.50
C LYS A 266 0.62 3.48 -2.40
N PHE A 267 1.02 3.70 -1.16
CA PHE A 267 2.28 4.30 -0.80
C PHE A 267 2.99 3.46 0.27
N VAL A 268 4.31 3.39 0.19
CA VAL A 268 5.21 2.89 1.24
C VAL A 268 5.59 4.09 2.09
N THR A 269 5.30 4.08 3.39
CA THR A 269 5.61 5.19 4.29
C THR A 269 6.82 4.85 5.15
N HIS A 270 7.89 5.60 4.94
CA HIS A 270 9.13 5.54 5.71
C HIS A 270 9.17 6.72 6.69
N THR A 271 9.39 6.47 7.98
CA THR A 271 9.61 7.55 8.96
C THR A 271 11.11 7.72 9.17
N GLN A 272 11.64 8.91 8.87
CA GLN A 272 13.07 9.21 8.95
C GLN A 272 13.61 8.94 10.36
N GLY A 273 14.76 8.25 10.45
CA GLY A 273 15.34 7.83 11.72
C GLY A 273 14.73 6.55 12.32
N THR A 274 13.88 5.83 11.58
CA THR A 274 13.34 4.53 12.00
C THR A 274 13.34 3.51 10.88
N ASP A 275 13.57 2.24 11.20
CA ASP A 275 13.40 1.11 10.27
C ASP A 275 11.93 0.68 10.09
N LYS A 276 10.97 1.52 10.54
CA LYS A 276 9.55 1.19 10.52
C LYS A 276 8.91 1.65 9.22
N THR A 277 8.86 0.74 8.25
CA THR A 277 7.99 0.85 7.08
C THR A 277 6.53 0.61 7.48
N THR A 278 5.65 1.59 7.26
CA THR A 278 4.20 1.36 7.16
C THR A 278 3.76 1.53 5.72
N TRP A 279 2.49 1.24 5.39
CA TRP A 279 1.99 1.48 4.03
C TRP A 279 0.61 2.12 4.11
N ARG A 280 0.26 2.91 3.11
CA ARG A 280 -1.04 3.56 2.97
C ARG A 280 -1.70 3.08 1.68
N LYS A 281 -3.03 2.94 1.67
CA LYS A 281 -3.82 2.64 0.47
C LYS A 281 -5.04 3.54 0.36
N ASN A 282 -5.58 3.66 -0.85
CA ASN A 282 -6.71 4.53 -1.16
C ASN A 282 -6.42 5.98 -0.73
N VAL A 283 -5.19 6.45 -0.99
CA VAL A 283 -4.77 7.80 -0.62
C VAL A 283 -5.54 8.80 -1.49
N GLN A 284 -6.33 9.65 -0.85
CA GLN A 284 -7.03 10.78 -1.46
C GLN A 284 -6.43 12.05 -0.88
N ILE A 285 -6.09 12.98 -1.77
CA ILE A 285 -5.65 14.33 -1.45
C ILE A 285 -6.91 15.20 -1.57
N GLN A 286 -7.29 15.88 -0.50
CA GLN A 286 -8.40 16.83 -0.50
C GLN A 286 -7.92 18.24 -0.89
N ASP A 287 -8.83 19.10 -1.34
CA ASP A 287 -8.52 20.46 -1.81
C ASP A 287 -8.00 21.39 -0.67
N ASP A 288 -8.38 21.10 0.57
CA ASP A 288 -7.85 21.70 1.81
C ASP A 288 -6.47 21.13 2.22
N GLY A 289 -5.96 20.17 1.45
CA GLY A 289 -4.70 19.50 1.68
C GLY A 289 -4.69 18.37 2.68
N ASN A 290 -5.86 17.99 3.24
CA ASN A 290 -5.95 16.84 4.11
C ASN A 290 -5.79 15.51 3.35
N LEU A 291 -5.16 14.56 4.02
CA LEU A 291 -4.86 13.23 3.50
C LEU A 291 -5.82 12.19 4.09
N ILE A 292 -6.71 11.67 3.27
CA ILE A 292 -7.54 10.51 3.62
C ILE A 292 -6.84 9.26 3.10
N TYR A 293 -6.54 8.31 3.98
CA TYR A 293 -5.95 7.02 3.59
C TYR A 293 -6.32 5.90 4.57
N GLN A 294 -6.19 4.65 4.10
CA GLN A 294 -6.26 3.47 4.95
C GLN A 294 -4.86 2.88 5.15
N GLU A 295 -4.39 2.86 6.41
CA GLU A 295 -3.12 2.22 6.74
C GLU A 295 -3.17 0.68 6.51
N ILE A 296 -2.06 0.14 6.06
CA ILE A 296 -1.84 -1.30 5.93
C ILE A 296 -1.25 -1.80 7.23
N VAL A 297 -2.13 -2.34 8.07
CA VAL A 297 -1.73 -3.06 9.29
C VAL A 297 -0.75 -4.19 8.91
N THR A 298 0.48 -4.09 9.40
CA THR A 298 1.54 -5.10 9.31
C THR A 298 1.57 -6.01 10.55
N ASN A 299 1.00 -5.56 11.67
CA ASN A 299 0.93 -6.32 12.92
C ASN A 299 -0.38 -7.11 13.01
N PHE A 300 -0.33 -8.39 12.64
CA PHE A 300 -1.44 -9.33 12.80
C PHE A 300 -1.32 -10.09 14.13
N MET A 301 -2.33 -9.95 14.98
CA MET A 301 -2.49 -10.76 16.18
C MET A 301 -2.96 -12.16 15.75
N VAL A 302 -2.06 -13.15 15.80
CA VAL A 302 -2.41 -14.53 15.48
C VAL A 302 -3.20 -15.12 16.66
N GLY A 303 -4.51 -15.28 16.46
CA GLY A 303 -5.36 -15.98 17.43
C GLY A 303 -5.04 -17.47 17.51
N PRO A 304 -5.69 -18.21 18.44
CA PRO A 304 -5.62 -19.66 18.45
C PRO A 304 -6.05 -20.25 17.10
N SER A 305 -5.66 -21.50 16.83
CA SER A 305 -6.08 -22.19 15.59
C SER A 305 -7.60 -22.15 15.46
N GLU A 306 -8.09 -21.59 14.35
CA GLU A 306 -9.52 -21.60 13.99
C GLU A 306 -10.06 -23.01 13.70
N TYR A 307 -9.17 -24.00 13.66
CA TYR A 307 -9.46 -25.39 13.36
C TYR A 307 -9.18 -26.24 14.60
N GLY A 308 -10.21 -26.93 15.07
CA GLY A 308 -10.08 -27.99 16.08
C GLY A 308 -9.43 -29.25 15.50
N SER A 309 -9.12 -30.21 16.36
CA SER A 309 -8.54 -31.49 15.94
C SER A 309 -9.45 -32.20 14.92
N ALA A 310 -8.82 -32.82 13.93
CA ALA A 310 -9.45 -33.18 12.68
C ALA A 310 -9.03 -34.58 12.26
N ASP A 311 -10.00 -35.49 12.12
CA ASP A 311 -9.73 -36.80 11.55
C ASP A 311 -9.28 -36.68 10.10
N LEU A 312 -7.99 -36.96 9.89
CA LEU A 312 -7.35 -37.01 8.58
C LEU A 312 -7.93 -38.14 7.73
N ALA A 313 -8.29 -39.29 8.30
CA ALA A 313 -8.81 -40.42 7.52
C ALA A 313 -10.16 -40.07 6.86
N THR A 314 -11.08 -39.50 7.63
CA THR A 314 -12.35 -38.98 7.10
C THR A 314 -12.12 -37.86 6.09
N ALA A 315 -11.31 -36.85 6.42
CA ALA A 315 -11.06 -35.72 5.50
C ALA A 315 -10.43 -36.17 4.16
N ARG A 316 -9.54 -37.18 4.20
CA ARG A 316 -8.93 -37.80 3.04
C ARG A 316 -9.97 -38.54 2.17
N GLN A 317 -10.83 -39.34 2.79
CA GLN A 317 -11.90 -40.09 2.11
C GLN A 317 -12.97 -39.18 1.50
N ASP A 318 -13.36 -38.11 2.21
CA ASP A 318 -14.32 -37.13 1.69
C ASP A 318 -13.76 -36.36 0.49
N PHE A 319 -12.49 -35.95 0.56
CA PHE A 319 -11.84 -35.28 -0.56
C PHE A 319 -11.72 -36.17 -1.79
N LEU A 320 -11.33 -37.43 -1.63
CA LEU A 320 -11.27 -38.37 -2.76
C LEU A 320 -12.61 -38.46 -3.51
N LYS A 321 -13.70 -38.70 -2.77
CA LYS A 321 -15.06 -38.82 -3.33
C LYS A 321 -15.54 -37.53 -4.00
N ILE A 322 -15.33 -36.38 -3.35
CA ILE A 322 -15.76 -35.07 -3.86
C ILE A 322 -14.94 -34.69 -5.11
N ALA A 323 -13.62 -34.86 -5.07
CA ALA A 323 -12.72 -34.56 -6.18
C ALA A 323 -13.01 -35.44 -7.40
N ALA A 324 -13.24 -36.75 -7.19
CA ALA A 324 -13.61 -37.67 -8.26
C ALA A 324 -14.95 -37.30 -8.89
N ARG A 325 -15.98 -37.03 -8.08
CA ARG A 325 -17.31 -36.57 -8.54
C ARG A 325 -17.26 -35.29 -9.38
N HIS A 326 -16.33 -34.38 -9.07
CA HIS A 326 -16.14 -33.14 -9.82
C HIS A 326 -15.09 -33.23 -10.95
N GLY A 327 -14.60 -34.44 -11.27
CA GLY A 327 -13.74 -34.68 -12.43
C GLY A 327 -12.28 -34.22 -12.26
N VAL A 328 -11.80 -34.03 -11.03
CA VAL A 328 -10.36 -33.86 -10.77
C VAL A 328 -9.64 -35.11 -11.27
N CYS A 329 -8.52 -34.95 -11.98
CA CYS A 329 -7.83 -36.04 -12.69
C CYS A 329 -8.77 -36.87 -13.59
N LYS A 330 -9.76 -36.21 -14.23
CA LYS A 330 -10.84 -36.84 -15.02
C LYS A 330 -11.75 -37.80 -14.23
N GLY A 331 -11.80 -37.66 -12.90
CA GLY A 331 -12.55 -38.53 -12.00
C GLY A 331 -11.83 -39.82 -11.60
N ASN A 332 -10.54 -39.97 -11.94
CA ASN A 332 -9.76 -41.15 -11.63
C ASN A 332 -9.28 -41.12 -10.17
N GLU A 333 -9.98 -41.83 -9.29
CA GLU A 333 -9.66 -41.92 -7.85
C GLU A 333 -8.21 -42.32 -7.58
N SER A 334 -7.70 -43.37 -8.22
CA SER A 334 -6.30 -43.82 -8.03
C SER A 334 -5.26 -42.76 -8.42
N SER A 335 -5.57 -41.88 -9.38
CA SER A 335 -4.69 -40.76 -9.75
C SER A 335 -4.74 -39.64 -8.71
N ILE A 336 -5.90 -39.39 -8.11
CA ILE A 336 -6.09 -38.43 -7.02
C ILE A 336 -5.34 -38.93 -5.77
N GLU A 337 -5.54 -40.18 -5.37
CA GLU A 337 -4.83 -40.83 -4.26
C GLU A 337 -3.30 -40.79 -4.46
N ALA A 338 -2.81 -41.12 -5.66
CA ALA A 338 -1.37 -41.09 -5.94
C ALA A 338 -0.73 -39.69 -5.88
N TRP A 339 -1.52 -38.59 -5.89
CA TRP A 339 -1.03 -37.25 -5.57
C TRP A 339 -1.14 -36.93 -4.08
N MET A 340 -2.22 -37.36 -3.42
CA MET A 340 -2.40 -37.25 -1.97
C MET A 340 -1.27 -37.96 -1.21
N ASP A 341 -0.91 -39.18 -1.62
CA ASP A 341 0.19 -39.96 -1.04
C ASP A 341 1.55 -39.27 -1.20
N LYS A 342 1.79 -38.61 -2.35
CA LYS A 342 3.04 -37.86 -2.56
C LYS A 342 3.12 -36.63 -1.64
N PHE A 343 2.00 -35.94 -1.43
CA PHE A 343 1.90 -34.83 -0.49
C PHE A 343 2.14 -35.29 0.95
N GLU A 344 1.41 -36.31 1.42
CA GLU A 344 1.52 -36.86 2.77
C GLU A 344 2.92 -37.44 3.04
N ALA A 345 3.46 -38.24 2.11
CA ALA A 345 4.81 -38.79 2.23
C ALA A 345 5.89 -37.70 2.26
N ARG A 346 5.70 -36.57 1.56
CA ARG A 346 6.61 -35.42 1.65
C ARG A 346 6.53 -34.75 3.02
N GLN A 347 5.33 -34.60 3.60
CA GLN A 347 5.19 -34.09 4.96
C GLN A 347 5.83 -35.03 5.98
N GLN A 348 5.70 -36.35 5.82
CA GLN A 348 6.39 -37.32 6.68
C GLN A 348 7.91 -37.20 6.57
N ARG A 349 8.49 -37.10 5.37
CA ARG A 349 9.94 -36.88 5.18
C ARG A 349 10.46 -35.63 5.92
N PHE A 350 9.66 -34.57 6.05
CA PHE A 350 10.05 -33.41 6.85
C PHE A 350 10.01 -33.70 8.36
N ARG A 351 9.00 -34.43 8.86
CA ARG A 351 8.96 -34.89 10.26
C ARG A 351 10.17 -35.76 10.60
N ASP A 352 10.51 -36.72 9.72
CA ASP A 352 11.63 -37.65 9.91
C ASP A 352 12.99 -36.93 9.97
N LYS A 353 13.12 -35.79 9.29
CA LYS A 353 14.30 -34.90 9.37
C LYS A 353 14.32 -34.01 10.63
N GLY A 354 13.27 -34.02 11.45
CA GLY A 354 13.10 -33.12 12.60
C GLY A 354 12.75 -31.69 12.19
N TRP A 355 12.05 -31.52 11.07
CA TRP A 355 11.69 -30.23 10.50
C TRP A 355 10.21 -29.94 10.73
N LYS A 356 9.81 -28.66 10.71
CA LYS A 356 8.40 -28.31 10.69
C LYS A 356 7.74 -28.91 9.45
N ALA A 357 6.74 -29.74 9.70
CA ALA A 357 5.84 -30.30 8.72
C ALA A 357 4.40 -29.94 9.10
N ALA A 358 3.47 -30.11 8.16
CA ALA A 358 2.05 -30.05 8.47
C ALA A 358 1.68 -31.15 9.48
N SER A 359 0.86 -30.81 10.48
CA SER A 359 0.24 -31.80 11.38
C SER A 359 -0.79 -32.65 10.64
N ALA A 360 -1.33 -33.70 11.27
CA ALA A 360 -2.47 -34.42 10.70
C ALA A 360 -3.67 -33.48 10.50
N ASP A 361 -3.92 -32.58 11.47
CA ASP A 361 -4.99 -31.58 11.39
C ASP A 361 -4.80 -30.59 10.24
N ASP A 362 -3.56 -30.12 10.03
CA ASP A 362 -3.22 -29.22 8.93
C ASP A 362 -3.49 -29.90 7.56
N ILE A 363 -3.11 -31.17 7.40
CA ILE A 363 -3.34 -31.94 6.17
C ILE A 363 -4.85 -32.18 5.97
N ALA A 364 -5.57 -32.54 7.03
CA ALA A 364 -7.03 -32.71 6.99
C ALA A 364 -7.74 -31.42 6.56
N GLU A 365 -7.28 -30.27 7.06
CA GLU A 365 -7.80 -28.96 6.69
C GLU A 365 -7.43 -28.55 5.26
N CYS A 366 -6.29 -28.99 4.71
CA CYS A 366 -6.00 -28.85 3.28
C CYS A 366 -7.09 -29.53 2.44
N TYR A 367 -7.37 -30.81 2.72
CA TYR A 367 -8.39 -31.58 2.00
C TYR A 367 -9.78 -30.96 2.11
N ARG A 368 -10.18 -30.49 3.31
CA ARG A 368 -11.44 -29.75 3.48
C ARG A 368 -11.49 -28.45 2.68
N ASN A 369 -10.42 -27.67 2.63
CA ASN A 369 -10.38 -26.45 1.84
C ASN A 369 -10.52 -26.74 0.34
N LEU A 370 -9.88 -27.82 -0.16
CA LEU A 370 -10.05 -28.29 -1.54
C LEU A 370 -11.48 -28.78 -1.82
N CYS A 371 -12.13 -29.54 -0.93
CA CYS A 371 -13.54 -29.90 -1.04
C CYS A 371 -14.43 -28.66 -1.18
N ARG A 372 -14.17 -27.66 -0.33
CA ARG A 372 -14.99 -26.45 -0.22
C ARG A 372 -14.91 -25.53 -1.43
N VAL A 373 -13.88 -25.65 -2.27
CA VAL A 373 -13.88 -25.03 -3.62
C VAL A 373 -15.09 -25.49 -4.45
N PHE A 374 -15.56 -26.73 -4.27
CA PHE A 374 -16.74 -27.24 -4.97
C PHE A 374 -18.03 -27.05 -4.18
N THR A 375 -18.03 -27.23 -2.86
CA THR A 375 -19.25 -27.24 -2.05
C THR A 375 -19.71 -25.86 -1.57
N ASP A 376 -18.82 -24.88 -1.41
CA ASP A 376 -19.21 -23.53 -0.99
C ASP A 376 -19.78 -22.72 -2.18
N GLU A 377 -20.90 -22.05 -1.93
CA GLU A 377 -21.58 -21.20 -2.92
C GLU A 377 -20.68 -20.03 -3.38
N PRO A 378 -20.51 -19.81 -4.71
CA PRO A 378 -19.78 -18.65 -5.23
C PRO A 378 -20.42 -17.30 -4.85
N LYS A 379 -19.64 -16.39 -4.28
CA LYS A 379 -20.03 -15.02 -3.90
C LYS A 379 -19.15 -13.96 -4.55
N GLY A 380 -19.65 -12.74 -4.68
CA GLY A 380 -18.90 -11.63 -5.29
C GLY A 380 -18.32 -11.97 -6.68
N ASN A 381 -17.05 -11.62 -6.89
CA ASN A 381 -16.34 -11.92 -8.14
C ASN A 381 -16.11 -13.42 -8.39
N ALA A 382 -16.19 -14.30 -7.38
CA ALA A 382 -16.07 -15.74 -7.57
C ALA A 382 -17.21 -16.36 -8.39
N LYS A 383 -18.36 -15.68 -8.51
CA LYS A 383 -19.44 -16.05 -9.46
C LYS A 383 -19.00 -16.07 -10.93
N ARG A 384 -17.85 -15.48 -11.26
CA ARG A 384 -17.27 -15.44 -12.61
C ARG A 384 -16.51 -16.72 -12.98
N VAL A 385 -16.10 -17.51 -11.98
CA VAL A 385 -15.29 -18.73 -12.14
C VAL A 385 -16.20 -19.91 -12.47
N THR A 386 -15.92 -20.58 -13.58
CA THR A 386 -16.66 -21.76 -14.02
C THR A 386 -16.33 -22.99 -13.18
N HIS A 387 -17.19 -24.01 -13.27
CA HIS A 387 -16.92 -25.30 -12.64
C HIS A 387 -15.61 -25.95 -13.16
N GLY A 388 -15.33 -25.80 -14.46
CA GLY A 388 -14.10 -26.32 -15.08
C GLY A 388 -12.82 -25.64 -14.58
N GLU A 389 -12.87 -24.32 -14.33
CA GLU A 389 -11.76 -23.56 -13.73
C GLU A 389 -11.54 -23.96 -12.27
N ARG A 390 -12.60 -24.10 -11.46
CA ARG A 390 -12.52 -24.62 -10.07
C ARG A 390 -11.89 -26.02 -10.02
N ARG A 391 -12.29 -26.91 -10.94
CA ARG A 391 -11.73 -28.25 -11.10
C ARG A 391 -10.24 -28.22 -11.44
N LEU A 392 -9.83 -27.38 -12.40
CA LEU A 392 -8.42 -27.18 -12.76
C LEU A 392 -7.61 -26.66 -11.57
N ALA A 393 -8.13 -25.69 -10.82
CA ALA A 393 -7.46 -25.12 -9.66
C ALA A 393 -7.18 -26.17 -8.57
N VAL A 394 -8.17 -27.00 -8.23
CA VAL A 394 -7.99 -28.09 -7.24
C VAL A 394 -7.04 -29.17 -7.75
N GLU A 395 -7.09 -29.51 -9.04
CA GLU A 395 -6.18 -30.47 -9.67
C GLU A 395 -4.72 -30.00 -9.63
N THR A 396 -4.46 -28.73 -9.97
CA THR A 396 -3.10 -28.20 -9.95
C THR A 396 -2.58 -27.89 -8.55
N GLU A 397 -3.44 -27.45 -7.63
CA GLU A 397 -3.06 -27.24 -6.22
C GLU A 397 -2.63 -28.58 -5.59
N LEU A 398 -3.37 -29.67 -5.85
CA LEU A 398 -2.97 -31.00 -5.38
C LEU A 398 -1.62 -31.45 -5.97
N MET A 399 -1.32 -31.09 -7.22
CA MET A 399 0.00 -31.32 -7.83
C MET A 399 1.11 -30.48 -7.19
N GLU A 400 0.87 -29.20 -6.91
CA GLU A 400 1.80 -28.28 -6.22
C GLU A 400 2.08 -28.75 -4.78
N LEU A 401 1.03 -29.12 -4.04
CA LEU A 401 1.13 -29.75 -2.72
C LEU A 401 1.90 -31.07 -2.75
N ALA A 402 1.88 -31.82 -3.86
CA ALA A 402 2.71 -33.01 -4.00
C ALA A 402 4.17 -32.71 -4.41
N ASN A 403 4.40 -31.73 -5.29
CA ASN A 403 5.73 -31.41 -5.86
C ASN A 403 5.88 -29.92 -6.25
N PRO A 404 6.20 -29.02 -5.31
CA PRO A 404 6.26 -27.57 -5.52
C PRO A 404 7.28 -27.20 -6.58
N THR A 405 8.51 -27.73 -6.46
CA THR A 405 9.63 -27.53 -7.38
C THR A 405 9.29 -27.81 -8.85
N LYS A 406 8.32 -28.70 -9.13
CA LYS A 406 7.88 -28.97 -10.51
C LYS A 406 6.75 -28.06 -10.98
N TYR A 407 5.85 -27.66 -10.09
CA TYR A 407 4.56 -27.05 -10.47
C TYR A 407 4.43 -25.56 -10.12
N ILE A 408 5.23 -25.03 -9.20
CA ILE A 408 5.36 -23.59 -8.93
C ILE A 408 6.35 -22.98 -9.92
N ASN A 409 5.92 -21.98 -10.69
CA ASN A 409 6.73 -21.38 -11.77
C ASN A 409 6.41 -19.88 -11.95
N GLN A 410 7.37 -19.04 -12.35
CA GLN A 410 7.06 -17.62 -12.59
C GLN A 410 6.69 -17.33 -14.05
N GLY A 411 7.08 -18.20 -14.98
CA GLY A 411 7.00 -17.94 -16.41
C GLY A 411 7.66 -16.61 -16.80
N PRO A 412 7.07 -15.81 -17.70
CA PRO A 412 7.61 -14.50 -18.10
C PRO A 412 7.16 -13.34 -17.19
N VAL A 413 6.83 -13.61 -15.91
CA VAL A 413 6.31 -12.60 -14.97
C VAL A 413 7.32 -12.33 -13.85
N GLY A 414 7.41 -11.08 -13.37
CA GLY A 414 8.27 -10.66 -12.25
C GLY A 414 7.83 -11.16 -10.86
N THR A 415 7.30 -12.38 -10.74
CA THR A 415 6.69 -12.93 -9.51
C THR A 415 7.64 -13.77 -8.66
N CYS A 416 8.96 -13.71 -8.90
CA CYS A 416 9.96 -14.54 -8.24
C CYS A 416 9.81 -14.62 -6.71
N ALA A 417 9.73 -13.48 -6.01
CA ALA A 417 9.60 -13.48 -4.56
C ALA A 417 8.22 -13.97 -4.08
N LEU A 418 7.17 -13.79 -4.89
CA LEU A 418 5.83 -14.31 -4.57
C LEU A 418 5.79 -15.84 -4.66
N ASN A 419 6.50 -16.43 -5.62
CA ASN A 419 6.71 -17.88 -5.68
C ASN A 419 7.52 -18.39 -4.48
N SER A 420 8.52 -17.66 -4.00
CA SER A 420 9.20 -18.02 -2.74
C SER A 420 8.22 -18.10 -1.57
N VAL A 421 7.24 -17.20 -1.47
CA VAL A 421 6.17 -17.28 -0.44
C VAL A 421 5.27 -18.48 -0.66
N GLU A 422 4.83 -18.71 -1.91
CA GLU A 422 3.96 -19.82 -2.31
C GLU A 422 4.57 -21.17 -1.97
N ASP A 423 5.82 -21.40 -2.37
CA ASP A 423 6.57 -22.62 -2.07
C ASP A 423 6.73 -22.83 -0.56
N THR A 424 7.08 -21.77 0.18
CA THR A 424 7.18 -21.82 1.66
C THR A 424 5.81 -22.14 2.30
N LEU A 425 4.69 -21.83 1.66
CA LEU A 425 3.36 -22.28 2.10
C LEU A 425 3.15 -23.75 1.73
N ALA A 426 3.29 -24.11 0.45
CA ALA A 426 3.09 -25.47 -0.05
C ALA A 426 3.91 -26.50 0.75
N GLN A 427 5.14 -26.18 1.11
CA GLN A 427 6.01 -27.06 1.91
C GLN A 427 5.63 -27.12 3.40
N ARG A 428 5.38 -25.99 4.07
CA ARG A 428 5.43 -25.87 5.54
C ARG A 428 4.12 -25.42 6.19
N ARG A 429 3.22 -24.83 5.42
CA ARG A 429 1.89 -24.33 5.84
C ARG A 429 0.84 -24.52 4.71
N PRO A 430 0.63 -25.74 4.19
CA PRO A 430 -0.25 -26.01 3.05
C PRO A 430 -1.72 -25.68 3.32
N GLN A 431 -2.14 -25.70 4.60
CA GLN A 431 -3.48 -25.32 5.05
C GLN A 431 -3.75 -23.83 4.84
N ASP A 432 -2.72 -22.98 4.88
CA ASP A 432 -2.85 -21.55 4.59
C ASP A 432 -2.88 -21.26 3.08
N LEU A 433 -2.20 -22.08 2.26
CA LEU A 433 -2.24 -21.99 0.80
C LEU A 433 -3.63 -22.37 0.26
N THR A 434 -4.09 -23.58 0.60
CA THR A 434 -5.41 -24.09 0.22
C THR A 434 -6.56 -23.25 0.75
N ARG A 435 -6.42 -22.64 1.94
CA ARG A 435 -7.36 -21.64 2.46
C ARG A 435 -7.47 -20.43 1.54
N TRP A 436 -6.34 -19.87 1.06
CA TRP A 436 -6.36 -18.78 0.10
C TRP A 436 -6.95 -19.19 -1.25
N LEU A 437 -6.64 -20.40 -1.75
CA LEU A 437 -7.29 -20.95 -2.94
C LEU A 437 -8.81 -21.01 -2.77
N ARG A 438 -9.30 -21.55 -1.65
CA ARG A 438 -10.73 -21.62 -1.32
C ARG A 438 -11.35 -20.23 -1.27
N GLU A 439 -10.83 -19.32 -0.45
CA GLU A 439 -11.37 -17.95 -0.28
C GLU A 439 -11.42 -17.21 -1.62
N ALA A 440 -10.36 -17.31 -2.43
CA ALA A 440 -10.33 -16.74 -3.78
C ALA A 440 -11.46 -17.31 -4.64
N LEU A 441 -11.56 -18.64 -4.76
CA LEU A 441 -12.50 -19.32 -5.65
C LEU A 441 -13.95 -19.33 -5.17
N THR A 442 -14.24 -19.09 -3.89
CA THR A 442 -15.60 -19.13 -3.33
C THR A 442 -16.13 -17.77 -2.93
N THR A 443 -15.30 -16.86 -2.40
CA THR A 443 -15.72 -15.51 -1.97
C THR A 443 -15.21 -14.37 -2.85
N GLY A 444 -14.22 -14.61 -3.71
CA GLY A 444 -13.64 -13.58 -4.56
C GLY A 444 -12.67 -12.64 -3.83
N CYS A 445 -12.18 -13.06 -2.66
CA CYS A 445 -11.26 -12.32 -1.82
C CYS A 445 -10.30 -13.28 -1.11
N VAL A 446 -9.23 -12.75 -0.52
CA VAL A 446 -8.37 -13.49 0.42
C VAL A 446 -8.25 -12.74 1.74
N THR A 447 -8.10 -13.47 2.84
CA THR A 447 -8.09 -12.92 4.19
C THR A 447 -6.79 -13.17 4.94
N SER A 448 -6.44 -12.26 5.85
CA SER A 448 -5.31 -12.43 6.76
C SER A 448 -5.54 -13.60 7.73
N ARG A 449 -4.48 -14.35 8.04
CA ARG A 449 -4.57 -15.45 9.03
C ARG A 449 -4.83 -14.92 10.45
N GLY A 450 -4.15 -13.83 10.83
CA GLY A 450 -4.37 -13.14 12.11
C GLY A 450 -5.31 -11.95 11.99
N ASN A 451 -5.72 -11.44 13.14
CA ASN A 451 -6.60 -10.27 13.26
C ASN A 451 -5.81 -8.97 13.33
N THR A 452 -6.42 -7.88 12.86
CA THR A 452 -5.96 -6.50 13.11
C THR A 452 -6.12 -6.11 14.58
N LYS A 453 -5.56 -4.96 14.99
CA LYS A 453 -5.74 -4.39 16.34
C LYS A 453 -7.21 -4.30 16.79
N ASN A 454 -8.14 -4.15 15.83
CA ASN A 454 -9.58 -4.02 16.08
C ASN A 454 -10.30 -5.39 16.09
N GLY A 455 -9.58 -6.51 16.18
CA GLY A 455 -10.15 -7.85 16.24
C GLY A 455 -10.66 -8.42 14.90
N GLN A 456 -10.59 -7.66 13.80
CA GLN A 456 -11.10 -8.07 12.49
C GLN A 456 -9.99 -8.64 11.59
N LYS A 457 -10.29 -9.68 10.79
CA LYS A 457 -9.45 -10.09 9.66
C LYS A 457 -9.38 -9.00 8.60
N ARG A 458 -8.22 -8.85 7.98
CA ARG A 458 -8.03 -7.99 6.80
C ARG A 458 -8.48 -8.76 5.56
N VAL A 459 -9.51 -8.24 4.88
CA VAL A 459 -10.03 -8.78 3.63
C VAL A 459 -9.42 -8.03 2.44
N VAL A 460 -9.06 -8.76 1.39
CA VAL A 460 -8.53 -8.24 0.12
C VAL A 460 -9.35 -8.83 -1.02
N GLU A 461 -10.12 -8.00 -1.71
CA GLU A 461 -10.90 -8.42 -2.88
C GLU A 461 -10.01 -8.62 -4.11
N LEU A 462 -10.34 -9.63 -4.92
CA LEU A 462 -9.69 -9.91 -6.19
C LEU A 462 -10.45 -9.22 -7.33
N GLY A 463 -9.71 -8.57 -8.24
CA GLY A 463 -10.28 -8.01 -9.47
C GLY A 463 -10.82 -9.10 -10.41
N ALA A 464 -11.76 -8.76 -11.28
CA ALA A 464 -12.34 -9.70 -12.24
C ALA A 464 -11.28 -10.42 -13.10
N ASN A 465 -10.24 -9.69 -13.52
CA ASN A 465 -9.14 -10.20 -14.35
C ASN A 465 -8.06 -10.97 -13.54
N GLN A 466 -8.17 -10.97 -12.20
CA GLN A 466 -7.28 -11.70 -11.28
C GLN A 466 -7.87 -13.03 -10.83
N ILE A 467 -9.19 -13.19 -10.94
CA ILE A 467 -9.91 -14.40 -10.59
C ILE A 467 -10.38 -15.21 -11.82
N LYS A 468 -10.57 -14.55 -12.96
CA LYS A 468 -10.90 -15.19 -14.23
C LYS A 468 -9.82 -14.86 -15.27
N TYR A 469 -9.08 -15.87 -15.67
CA TYR A 469 -7.96 -15.77 -16.62
C TYR A 469 -7.73 -17.14 -17.27
N GLN A 470 -7.03 -17.12 -18.42
CA GLN A 470 -6.53 -18.34 -19.04
C GLN A 470 -5.11 -18.64 -18.53
N PRO A 471 -4.83 -19.85 -18.03
CA PRO A 471 -3.47 -20.22 -17.62
C PRO A 471 -2.48 -20.13 -18.78
N THR A 472 -1.32 -19.52 -18.50
CA THR A 472 -0.18 -19.49 -19.43
C THR A 472 0.59 -20.82 -19.41
N TYR A 473 1.14 -21.25 -20.55
CA TYR A 473 1.56 -22.65 -20.81
C TYR A 473 2.59 -23.25 -19.83
N HIS A 474 3.34 -22.42 -19.10
CA HIS A 474 4.36 -22.83 -18.13
C HIS A 474 3.92 -22.66 -16.66
N ARG A 475 2.69 -22.22 -16.41
CA ARG A 475 2.17 -21.91 -15.07
C ARG A 475 0.80 -22.59 -14.88
N THR A 476 0.67 -23.32 -13.80
CA THR A 476 -0.55 -23.97 -13.34
C THR A 476 -1.64 -22.96 -12.94
N TYR A 477 -2.89 -23.43 -12.79
CA TYR A 477 -4.01 -22.53 -12.47
C TYR A 477 -3.86 -21.95 -11.07
N SER A 478 -3.65 -22.79 -10.05
CA SER A 478 -3.51 -22.40 -8.64
C SER A 478 -2.31 -21.49 -8.39
N ASN A 479 -1.12 -21.80 -8.92
CA ASN A 479 0.05 -20.91 -8.91
C ASN A 479 -0.24 -19.50 -9.46
N GLN A 480 -0.97 -19.39 -10.58
CA GLN A 480 -1.42 -18.09 -11.10
C GLN A 480 -2.39 -17.40 -10.15
N LEU A 481 -3.35 -18.13 -9.55
CA LEU A 481 -4.32 -17.55 -8.62
C LEU A 481 -3.65 -17.03 -7.35
N PHE A 482 -2.70 -17.78 -6.79
CA PHE A 482 -1.92 -17.37 -5.62
C PHE A 482 -1.14 -16.09 -5.93
N GLN A 483 -0.41 -16.04 -7.04
CA GLN A 483 0.35 -14.86 -7.43
C GLN A 483 -0.56 -13.63 -7.63
N PHE A 484 -1.74 -13.80 -8.25
CA PHE A 484 -2.69 -12.69 -8.41
C PHE A 484 -3.35 -12.27 -7.10
N ALA A 485 -3.61 -13.20 -6.19
CA ALA A 485 -4.08 -12.89 -4.84
C ALA A 485 -3.01 -12.14 -4.03
N ALA A 486 -1.76 -12.59 -4.07
CA ALA A 486 -0.62 -11.92 -3.47
C ALA A 486 -0.43 -10.50 -4.05
N MET A 487 -0.48 -10.33 -5.37
CA MET A 487 -0.50 -9.02 -6.05
C MET A 487 -1.64 -8.13 -5.55
N ALA A 488 -2.85 -8.68 -5.39
CA ALA A 488 -4.00 -7.94 -4.85
C ALA A 488 -3.79 -7.54 -3.39
N THR A 489 -3.17 -8.37 -2.54
CA THR A 489 -2.81 -7.97 -1.16
C THR A 489 -1.83 -6.80 -1.17
N LEU A 490 -0.86 -6.84 -2.10
CA LEU A 490 0.07 -5.77 -2.40
C LEU A 490 -0.58 -4.58 -3.12
N GLY A 491 -1.81 -4.70 -3.63
CA GLY A 491 -2.65 -3.61 -4.16
C GLY A 491 -2.59 -3.42 -5.67
N TYR A 492 -1.84 -4.26 -6.37
CA TYR A 492 -1.80 -4.26 -7.82
C TYR A 492 -3.07 -4.90 -8.36
N LYS A 493 -3.73 -4.22 -9.30
CA LYS A 493 -4.84 -4.77 -10.11
C LYS A 493 -4.32 -5.48 -11.37
N SER A 494 -3.13 -6.09 -11.26
CA SER A 494 -2.40 -6.73 -12.36
C SER A 494 -2.76 -8.21 -12.48
N ASN A 495 -2.79 -8.71 -13.72
CA ASN A 495 -2.80 -10.14 -14.07
C ASN A 495 -1.37 -10.64 -14.44
N GLY A 496 -0.33 -9.90 -14.02
CA GLY A 496 1.07 -10.21 -14.23
C GLY A 496 1.77 -9.37 -15.29
N SER A 497 1.09 -8.93 -16.37
CA SER A 497 1.77 -8.30 -17.52
C SER A 497 2.58 -7.04 -17.15
N ASN A 498 2.07 -6.25 -16.21
CA ASN A 498 2.65 -4.98 -15.79
C ASN A 498 3.11 -5.03 -14.32
N PHE A 499 3.54 -6.20 -13.84
CA PHE A 499 4.00 -6.36 -12.46
C PHE A 499 5.51 -6.09 -12.34
N PRO A 500 5.95 -5.02 -11.64
CA PRO A 500 7.35 -4.57 -11.65
C PRO A 500 8.29 -5.41 -10.77
N GLY A 501 7.79 -6.48 -10.13
CA GLY A 501 8.49 -7.20 -9.08
C GLY A 501 8.06 -6.77 -7.68
N THR A 502 8.81 -7.21 -6.67
CA THR A 502 8.54 -6.94 -5.26
C THR A 502 9.80 -6.63 -4.47
N THR A 503 9.66 -5.80 -3.44
CA THR A 503 10.70 -5.63 -2.40
C THR A 503 10.63 -6.74 -1.34
N ASN A 504 11.67 -6.85 -0.50
CA ASN A 504 11.72 -7.78 0.63
C ASN A 504 10.54 -7.56 1.60
N ASP A 505 10.23 -6.30 1.95
CA ASP A 505 9.09 -5.92 2.79
C ASP A 505 7.75 -6.40 2.20
N GLN A 506 7.60 -6.36 0.87
CA GLN A 506 6.40 -6.86 0.20
C GLN A 506 6.30 -8.39 0.28
N MET A 507 7.42 -9.10 0.12
CA MET A 507 7.47 -10.55 0.30
C MET A 507 7.11 -10.95 1.74
N GLU A 508 7.68 -10.27 2.75
CA GLU A 508 7.30 -10.47 4.15
C GLU A 508 5.82 -10.18 4.39
N TYR A 509 5.29 -9.08 3.83
CA TYR A 509 3.89 -8.70 4.01
C TYR A 509 2.92 -9.75 3.46
N VAL A 510 3.17 -10.30 2.27
CA VAL A 510 2.36 -11.39 1.71
C VAL A 510 2.43 -12.63 2.61
N ARG A 511 3.62 -12.99 3.11
CA ARG A 511 3.77 -14.11 4.05
C ARG A 511 3.02 -13.88 5.37
N MET A 512 3.06 -12.67 5.92
CA MET A 512 2.30 -12.30 7.13
C MET A 512 0.79 -12.30 6.89
N MET A 513 0.33 -11.83 5.72
CA MET A 513 -1.08 -11.95 5.33
C MET A 513 -1.50 -13.42 5.27
N ALA A 514 -0.74 -14.29 4.59
CA ALA A 514 -1.08 -15.70 4.45
C ALA A 514 -1.04 -16.49 5.76
N THR A 515 -0.10 -16.19 6.67
CA THR A 515 0.25 -17.08 7.80
C THR A 515 0.28 -16.43 9.18
N GLY A 516 0.25 -15.10 9.26
CA GLY A 516 0.51 -14.34 10.48
C GLY A 516 1.98 -14.32 10.93
N GLN A 517 2.91 -14.85 10.12
CA GLN A 517 4.34 -14.95 10.45
C GLN A 517 5.16 -14.26 9.36
N LYS A 518 6.30 -13.64 9.72
CA LYS A 518 7.27 -13.11 8.74
C LYS A 518 7.94 -14.24 7.95
N MET A 519 8.48 -13.90 6.78
CA MET A 519 9.38 -14.79 6.04
C MET A 519 10.81 -14.59 6.54
N ALA A 520 11.59 -15.67 6.63
CA ALA A 520 13.03 -15.53 6.79
C ALA A 520 13.64 -15.20 5.42
N ILE A 521 14.57 -14.23 5.38
CA ILE A 521 15.21 -13.75 4.15
C ILE A 521 16.73 -13.81 4.31
N HIS A 522 17.40 -14.47 3.37
CA HIS A 522 18.84 -14.41 3.14
C HIS A 522 19.11 -13.54 1.90
N ASP A 523 19.42 -12.27 2.14
CA ASP A 523 19.69 -11.30 1.09
C ASP A 523 21.21 -11.13 0.90
N THR A 524 21.71 -11.65 -0.22
CA THR A 524 23.14 -11.52 -0.60
C THR A 524 23.44 -10.30 -1.44
N TRP A 525 22.41 -9.62 -1.96
CA TRP A 525 22.55 -8.43 -2.80
C TRP A 525 22.95 -7.21 -1.97
N THR A 526 22.36 -7.06 -0.80
CA THR A 526 22.69 -6.04 0.21
C THR A 526 24.00 -6.31 0.96
N GLY A 527 24.73 -7.38 0.63
CA GLY A 527 26.02 -7.74 1.24
C GLY A 527 25.90 -8.43 2.61
N GLY A 528 24.69 -8.80 3.03
CA GLY A 528 24.45 -9.50 4.28
C GLY A 528 25.09 -10.89 4.32
N ARG A 529 26.04 -11.11 5.24
CA ARG A 529 26.56 -12.46 5.54
C ARG A 529 25.66 -13.17 6.54
N TYR A 530 24.82 -14.08 6.07
CA TYR A 530 24.17 -15.04 6.95
C TYR A 530 25.19 -16.04 7.49
N ARG A 531 25.10 -16.32 8.79
CA ARG A 531 25.77 -17.48 9.39
C ARG A 531 25.05 -18.75 8.96
N LYS A 532 25.82 -19.78 8.60
CA LYS A 532 25.30 -21.10 8.22
C LYS A 532 24.31 -21.67 9.25
N GLU A 533 24.63 -21.56 10.54
CA GLU A 533 23.81 -22.09 11.64
C GLU A 533 22.47 -21.36 11.77
N SER A 534 22.46 -20.04 11.52
CA SER A 534 21.23 -19.24 11.52
C SER A 534 20.29 -19.66 10.39
N LEU A 535 20.82 -19.92 9.20
CA LEU A 535 20.04 -20.43 8.06
C LEU A 535 19.45 -21.82 8.39
N ILE A 536 20.25 -22.75 8.91
CA ILE A 536 19.79 -24.08 9.32
C ILE A 536 18.69 -23.99 10.42
N LYS A 537 18.83 -23.06 11.37
CA LYS A 537 17.81 -22.80 12.41
C LYS A 537 16.51 -22.25 11.83
N GLN A 538 16.57 -21.43 10.78
CA GLN A 538 15.39 -20.93 10.07
C GLN A 538 14.71 -22.05 9.26
N LEU A 539 15.48 -22.88 8.54
CA LEU A 539 14.97 -24.00 7.73
C LEU A 539 14.11 -25.00 8.52
N LYS A 540 14.43 -25.21 9.80
CA LYS A 540 13.59 -26.00 10.72
C LYS A 540 12.16 -25.46 10.88
N ASN A 541 11.93 -24.18 10.63
CA ASN A 541 10.65 -23.48 10.83
C ASN A 541 9.95 -23.06 9.53
N GLY A 542 10.70 -22.95 8.42
CA GLY A 542 10.19 -22.57 7.10
C GLY A 542 11.32 -22.49 6.07
N SER A 543 10.99 -22.59 4.77
CA SER A 543 11.93 -22.21 3.70
C SER A 543 12.38 -20.75 3.86
N VAL A 544 13.56 -20.42 3.34
CA VAL A 544 14.16 -19.09 3.45
C VAL A 544 14.21 -18.44 2.07
N GLY A 545 13.71 -17.21 1.94
CA GLY A 545 13.78 -16.45 0.69
C GLY A 545 15.24 -16.09 0.39
N TYR A 546 15.76 -16.54 -0.73
CA TYR A 546 17.15 -16.32 -1.12
C TYR A 546 17.22 -15.26 -2.22
N ILE A 547 17.72 -14.08 -1.87
CA ILE A 547 17.75 -12.91 -2.76
C ILE A 547 19.16 -12.74 -3.33
N VAL A 548 19.20 -12.62 -4.66
CA VAL A 548 20.37 -12.34 -5.48
C VAL A 548 20.05 -11.12 -6.38
N PRO A 549 21.04 -10.44 -6.98
CA PRO A 549 20.79 -9.33 -7.91
C PRO A 549 19.66 -9.62 -8.92
N GLY A 550 18.57 -8.85 -8.82
CA GLY A 550 17.42 -8.92 -9.72
C GLY A 550 16.52 -10.15 -9.59
N HIS A 551 16.73 -11.05 -8.63
CA HIS A 551 15.97 -12.30 -8.55
C HIS A 551 15.81 -12.87 -7.13
N ALA A 552 14.73 -13.61 -6.90
CA ALA A 552 14.42 -14.26 -5.64
C ALA A 552 14.15 -15.76 -5.86
N MET A 553 14.76 -16.59 -5.03
CA MET A 553 14.62 -18.05 -4.99
C MET A 553 14.15 -18.47 -3.59
N ALA A 554 14.01 -19.78 -3.35
CA ALA A 554 13.89 -20.33 -2.00
C ALA A 554 15.06 -21.28 -1.70
N ILE A 555 15.54 -21.24 -0.45
CA ILE A 555 16.33 -22.33 0.13
C ILE A 555 15.35 -23.18 0.92
N ASP A 556 15.25 -24.44 0.51
CA ASP A 556 14.15 -25.33 0.88
C ASP A 556 14.59 -26.45 1.80
N ASP A 557 15.74 -27.06 1.51
CA ASP A 557 16.27 -28.23 2.20
C ASP A 557 17.73 -28.01 2.65
N TYR A 558 18.21 -28.79 3.62
CA TYR A 558 19.60 -28.87 4.06
C TYR A 558 19.95 -30.32 4.40
N ASP A 559 20.96 -30.85 3.71
CA ASP A 559 21.50 -32.18 3.95
C ASP A 559 22.77 -32.10 4.81
N PRO A 560 22.72 -32.51 6.10
CA PRO A 560 23.89 -32.50 6.97
C PRO A 560 24.95 -33.54 6.57
N LYS A 561 24.64 -34.52 5.70
CA LYS A 561 25.62 -35.53 5.26
C LYS A 561 26.54 -35.00 4.16
N THR A 562 26.01 -34.22 3.22
CA THR A 562 26.79 -33.63 2.12
C THR A 562 27.18 -32.17 2.33
N ASP A 563 26.70 -31.55 3.41
CA ASP A 563 26.81 -30.13 3.73
C ASP A 563 26.32 -29.20 2.60
N ARG A 564 25.09 -29.47 2.14
CA ARG A 564 24.47 -28.75 1.03
C ARG A 564 23.06 -28.31 1.35
N PHE A 565 22.65 -27.24 0.69
CA PHE A 565 21.35 -26.61 0.74
C PHE A 565 20.64 -26.78 -0.59
N LEU A 566 19.38 -27.20 -0.57
CA LEU A 566 18.54 -27.25 -1.78
C LEU A 566 18.03 -25.85 -2.10
N VAL A 567 18.38 -25.33 -3.27
CA VAL A 567 17.84 -24.10 -3.83
C VAL A 567 16.85 -24.46 -4.95
N ASN A 568 15.74 -23.73 -4.98
CA ASN A 568 14.62 -23.91 -5.90
C ASN A 568 14.38 -22.60 -6.66
N ASN A 569 14.34 -22.68 -8.00
CA ASN A 569 14.27 -21.55 -8.90
C ASN A 569 13.08 -21.68 -9.89
N TRP A 570 12.27 -20.64 -9.91
CA TRP A 570 10.99 -20.55 -10.63
C TRP A 570 11.13 -20.42 -12.17
N TRP A 571 12.34 -20.53 -12.71
CA TRP A 571 12.66 -20.55 -14.14
C TRP A 571 12.72 -21.96 -14.72
N GLY A 572 11.74 -22.81 -14.36
CA GLY A 572 11.61 -24.16 -14.92
C GLY A 572 12.78 -25.09 -14.63
N GLY A 573 13.39 -25.00 -13.45
CA GLY A 573 14.50 -25.86 -13.02
C GLY A 573 15.90 -25.32 -13.34
N SER A 574 16.01 -24.18 -14.05
CA SER A 574 17.31 -23.58 -14.37
C SER A 574 17.98 -23.01 -13.12
N GLY A 575 18.98 -23.71 -12.59
CA GLY A 575 19.67 -23.32 -11.36
C GLY A 575 19.12 -23.99 -10.09
N ASP A 576 18.19 -24.93 -10.20
CA ASP A 576 17.79 -25.77 -9.08
C ASP A 576 18.94 -26.67 -8.61
N GLY A 577 18.87 -27.12 -7.36
CA GLY A 577 19.65 -28.25 -6.85
C GLY A 577 20.42 -27.94 -5.57
N TRP A 578 21.48 -28.73 -5.33
CA TRP A 578 22.19 -28.75 -4.05
C TRP A 578 23.48 -27.92 -4.07
N TYR A 579 23.48 -26.84 -3.30
CA TYR A 579 24.54 -25.83 -3.22
C TYR A 579 25.32 -25.94 -1.90
N SER A 580 26.64 -25.78 -1.93
CA SER A 580 27.45 -25.69 -0.70
C SER A 580 27.30 -24.33 -0.02
N ALA A 581 27.52 -24.27 1.30
CA ALA A 581 27.46 -23.03 2.07
C ALA A 581 28.29 -21.87 1.44
N ARG A 582 29.49 -22.18 0.96
CA ARG A 582 30.37 -21.24 0.23
C ARG A 582 29.73 -20.66 -1.03
N ARG A 583 28.97 -21.45 -1.79
CA ARG A 583 28.30 -21.00 -3.03
C ARG A 583 27.07 -20.12 -2.74
N LEU A 584 26.50 -20.23 -1.54
CA LEU A 584 25.43 -19.35 -1.03
C LEU A 584 25.95 -18.15 -0.21
N MET A 585 27.26 -17.92 -0.22
CA MET A 585 27.94 -16.84 0.51
C MET A 585 27.65 -16.83 2.03
N LEU A 586 27.43 -18.02 2.61
CA LEU A 586 27.27 -18.19 4.06
C LEU A 586 28.63 -18.12 4.75
N GLY A 587 28.65 -17.42 5.89
CA GLY A 587 29.81 -17.29 6.78
C GLY A 587 29.74 -18.20 7.99
#